data_AF-A0A9P3YRY8-F1
#
_entry.id   AF-A0A9P3YRY8-F1
#
_cell.length_a   1.000
_cell.length_b   1.000
_cell.length_c   1.000
_cell.angle_alpha   90.00
_cell.angle_beta   90.00
_cell.angle_gamma   90.00
#
_symmetry.space_group_name_H-M   'P 1'
#
loop_
_entity.id
_entity.type
_entity.pdbx_description
1 polymer ?
#
loop_
_entity_poly.entity_id
_entity_poly.type
_entity_poly.pdbx_seq_one_letter_code
_entity_poly.pdbx_strand_id
1 'polypeptide(L)' 'MEIEQTTIRLPRELKDKLLKQAKVKGYTLKDMMIFILKDYLQNTSEE' A
#
# COMPACT_ATOMS: atom_id res chain seq x y z
N MET A 1 -2.92 -20.88 -5.37
CA MET A 1 -2.40 -19.69 -4.68
C MET A 1 -3.50 -19.15 -3.81
N GLU A 2 -3.37 -19.31 -2.50
CA GLU A 2 -4.29 -18.73 -1.53
C GLU A 2 -3.99 -17.22 -1.45
N ILE A 3 -4.99 -16.39 -1.76
CA ILE A 3 -4.86 -14.93 -1.65
C ILE A 3 -5.52 -14.53 -0.34
N GLU A 4 -4.71 -14.23 0.67
CA GLU A 4 -5.21 -13.72 1.94
C GLU A 4 -5.68 -12.27 1.77
N GLN A 5 -6.95 -12.02 2.07
CA GLN A 5 -7.51 -10.67 2.09
C GLN A 5 -7.46 -10.13 3.51
N THR A 6 -6.78 -9.00 3.69
CA THR A 6 -6.74 -8.29 4.98
C THR A 6 -7.42 -6.93 4.85
N THR A 7 -8.24 -6.58 5.83
CA THR A 7 -8.88 -5.26 5.90
C THR A 7 -8.10 -4.37 6.86
N ILE A 8 -7.42 -3.36 6.33
CA ILE A 8 -6.64 -2.42 7.14
C ILE A 8 -7.48 -1.17 7.39
N ARG A 9 -7.71 -0.84 8.66
CA ARG A 9 -8.35 0.42 9.04
C ARG A 9 -7.31 1.53 9.06
N LEU A 10 -7.44 2.47 8.13
CA LEU A 10 -6.55 3.62 8.00
C LEU A 10 -7.29 4.90 8.39
N PRO A 11 -6.59 5.88 8.99
CA PRO A 11 -7.12 7.22 9.18
C PRO A 11 -7.51 7.83 7.83
N ARG A 12 -8.57 8.64 7.83
CA ARG A 12 -9.14 9.21 6.61
C ARG A 12 -8.12 10.05 5.84
N GLU A 13 -7.28 10.81 6.52
CA GLU A 13 -6.21 11.61 5.91
C GLU A 13 -5.15 10.75 5.19
N LEU A 14 -4.77 9.61 5.77
CA LEU A 14 -3.81 8.69 5.18
C LEU A 14 -4.39 8.02 3.93
N LYS A 15 -5.66 7.61 3.99
CA LYS A 15 -6.37 7.07 2.83
C LYS A 15 -6.44 8.08 1.69
N ASP A 16 -6.70 9.34 1.99
CA ASP A 16 -6.78 10.41 0.98
C ASP A 16 -5.43 10.67 0.31
N LYS A 17 -4.35 10.72 1.10
CA LYS A 17 -2.99 10.85 0.57
C LYS A 17 -2.61 9.67 -0.33
N LEU A 18 -2.92 8.43 0.11
CA LEU A 18 -2.68 7.21 -0.67
C LEU A 18 -3.49 7.21 -1.97
N LEU A 19 -4.77 7.59 -1.93
CA LEU A 19 -5.60 7.75 -3.12
C LEU A 19 -5.02 8.76 -4.10
N LYS A 20 -4.57 9.91 -3.59
CA LYS A 20 -4.00 10.97 -4.42
C LYS A 20 -2.71 10.52 -5.10
N GLN A 21 -1.82 9.84 -4.38
CA GLN A 21 -0.59 9.32 -4.96
C GLN A 21 -0.83 8.16 -5.94
N ALA A 22 -1.80 7.28 -5.64
CA ALA A 22 -2.20 6.20 -6.54
C ALA A 22 -2.76 6.76 -7.86
N LYS A 23 -3.61 7.80 -7.77
CA LYS A 23 -4.17 8.50 -8.92
C LYS A 23 -3.09 9.20 -9.76
N VAL A 24 -2.09 9.81 -9.13
CA VAL A 24 -0.96 10.46 -9.83
C VAL A 24 -0.11 9.44 -10.58
N LYS A 25 0.09 8.24 -10.01
CA LYS A 25 0.88 7.18 -10.65
C LYS A 25 0.07 6.28 -11.58
N GLY A 26 -1.25 6.45 -11.67
CA GLY A 26 -2.14 5.60 -12.47
C GLY A 26 -2.34 4.19 -11.91
N TYR A 27 -1.99 3.96 -10.64
CA TYR A 27 -2.13 2.66 -9.98
C TYR A 27 -3.42 2.57 -9.17
N THR A 28 -3.90 1.34 -8.97
CA THR A 28 -4.96 1.06 -8.01
C THR A 28 -4.40 1.22 -6.59
N LEU A 29 -5.26 1.64 -5.66
CA LEU A 29 -4.95 1.72 -4.22
C LEU A 29 -4.32 0.41 -3.69
N LYS A 30 -4.78 -0.73 -4.23
CA LYS A 30 -4.26 -2.08 -3.92
C LYS A 30 -2.80 -2.25 -4.37
N ASP A 31 -2.48 -1.92 -5.62
CA ASP A 31 -1.11 -1.96 -6.14
C ASP A 31 -0.19 -1.02 -5.35
N MET A 32 -0.68 0.17 -5.03
CA MET A 32 0.06 1.12 -4.21
C MET A 32 0.34 0.56 -2.81
N MET A 33 -0.65 -0.09 -2.18
CA MET A 33 -0.46 -0.79 -0.90
C MET A 33 0.59 -1.90 -1.01
N ILE A 34 0.52 -2.74 -2.04
CA ILE A 34 1.48 -3.82 -2.26
C ILE A 34 2.89 -3.25 -2.45
N PHE A 35 3.02 -2.15 -3.18
CA PHE A 35 4.31 -1.49 -3.40
C PHE A 35 4.91 -0.97 -2.09
N ILE A 36 4.10 -0.31 -1.26
CA ILE A 36 4.54 0.21 0.05
C ILE A 36 4.91 -0.94 0.99
N LEU A 37 4.12 -2.01 1.03
CA LEU A 37 4.40 -3.19 1.85
C LEU A 37 5.69 -3.88 1.40
N LYS A 38 5.91 -4.02 0.09
CA LYS A 38 7.10 -4.64 -0.48
C LYS A 38 8.35 -3.79 -0.22
N ASP A 39 8.25 -2.48 -0.40
CA ASP A 39 9.33 -1.52 -0.10
C ASP A 39 9.72 -1.57 1.38
N TYR A 40 8.72 -1.56 2.28
CA TYR A 40 8.96 -1.69 3.71
C TYR A 40 9.62 -3.04 4.07
N LEU A 41 9.13 -4.14 3.50
CA LEU A 41 9.70 -5.47 3.75
C LEU A 41 11.13 -5.59 3.24
N GLN A 42 11.45 -4.96 2.10
CA GLN A 42 12.79 -4.95 1.53
C GLN A 42 13.75 -4.15 2.40
N ASN A 43 13.35 -2.96 2.87
CA ASN A 43 14.16 -2.14 3.76
C ASN A 43 14.32 -2.77 5.16
N THR A 44 13.31 -3.48 5.68
CA THR A 44 13.39 -4.12 7.01
C THR A 44 14.24 -5.38 7.01
N SER A 45 14.54 -5.95 5.84
CA SER A 45 15.37 -7.16 5.71
C SER A 45 16.87 -6.86 5.65
N GLU A 46 17.25 -5.58 5.69
CA GLU A 46 18.65 -5.12 5.73
C GLU A 46 19.17 -4.83 7.16
N GLU A 47 18.47 -5.30 8.21
CA GLU A 47 18.91 -5.24 9.61
C GLU A 47 19.56 -6.54 10.11
#